data_AF-A0A0C9XB56-F1
#
_entry.id   AF-A0A0C9XB56-F1
#
_cell.length_a   1.000
_cell.length_b   1.000
_cell.length_c   1.000
_cell.angle_alpha   90.00
_cell.angle_beta   90.00
_cell.angle_gamma   90.00
#
_symmetry.space_group_name_H-M   'P 1'
#
loop_
_entity.id
_entity.type
_entity.pdbx_description
1 polymer ?
#
loop_
_entity_poly.entity_id
_entity_poly.type
_entity_poly.pdbx_seq_one_letter_code
_entity_poly.pdbx_strand_id
1 'polypeptide(L)' 'MTAWRTLFTYNKFASITARAVRASLKEEERLLAEKRGLTSVRYQKWANGVGGVQTLVNEEPSVGLKSS' A
#
# COMPACT_ATOMS: atom_id res chain seq x y z
N MET A 1 23.49 9.09 5.42
CA MET A 1 22.03 9.10 5.15
C MET A 1 21.63 7.72 4.62
N THR A 2 20.54 7.12 5.10
CA THR A 2 20.11 5.79 4.65
C THR A 2 19.35 5.88 3.31
N ALA A 3 19.66 4.98 2.36
CA ALA A 3 19.24 5.08 0.95
C ALA A 3 17.72 5.19 0.70
N TRP A 4 16.86 4.65 1.57
CA TRP A 4 15.41 4.65 1.36
C TRP A 4 14.71 5.96 1.78
N ARG A 5 15.34 6.77 2.66
CA ARG A 5 14.70 7.95 3.26
C ARG A 5 14.38 9.06 2.26
N THR A 6 15.04 9.08 1.11
CA THR A 6 14.83 10.06 0.04
C THR A 6 13.69 9.65 -0.91
N LEU A 7 13.29 8.38 -0.91
CA LEU A 7 12.30 7.83 -1.84
C LEU A 7 10.90 7.75 -1.21
N PHE A 8 10.82 7.36 0.06
CA PHE A 8 9.54 7.17 0.74
C PHE A 8 9.62 7.32 2.25
N THR A 9 8.45 7.47 2.88
CA THR A 9 8.31 7.61 4.34
C THR A 9 8.55 6.28 5.05
N TYR A 10 8.85 6.36 6.35
CA TYR A 10 9.13 5.19 7.18
C TYR A 10 8.02 4.14 7.17
N ASN A 11 6.74 4.56 7.12
CA ASN A 11 5.62 3.61 7.08
C ASN A 11 5.64 2.76 5.80
N LYS A 12 6.01 3.35 4.66
CA LYS A 12 6.17 2.59 3.41
C LYS A 12 7.37 1.64 3.51
N PHE A 13 8.51 2.11 4.04
CA PHE A 13 9.68 1.26 4.30
C PHE A 13 9.30 0.03 5.13
N ALA A 14 8.70 0.25 6.28
CA ALA A 14 8.31 -0.80 7.22
C ALA A 14 7.30 -1.78 6.59
N SER A 15 6.36 -1.31 5.77
CA SER A 15 5.42 -2.19 5.07
C SER A 15 6.10 -3.11 4.05
N ILE A 16 7.12 -2.61 3.33
CA ILE A 16 7.87 -3.38 2.33
C ILE A 16 8.73 -4.43 3.02
N THR A 17 9.47 -4.03 4.07
CA THR A 17 10.32 -4.98 4.82
C THR A 17 9.48 -6.03 5.54
N ALA A 18 8.33 -5.65 6.11
CA ALA A 18 7.39 -6.62 6.69
C ALA A 18 6.89 -7.63 5.67
N ARG A 19 6.62 -7.23 4.41
CA ARG A 19 6.25 -8.16 3.33
C ARG A 19 7.39 -9.13 3.02
N ALA A 20 8.62 -8.63 2.88
CA ALA A 20 9.79 -9.48 2.64
C ALA A 20 10.02 -10.50 3.77
N VAL A 21 9.86 -10.07 5.03
CA VAL A 21 9.98 -10.96 6.19
C VAL A 21 8.91 -12.05 6.19
N ARG A 22 7.65 -11.71 5.87
CA ARG A 22 6.58 -12.73 5.78
C ARG A 22 6.85 -13.78 4.70
N ALA A 23 7.41 -13.35 3.55
CA ALA A 23 7.78 -14.27 2.48
C ALA A 23 8.94 -15.21 2.87
N SER A 24 9.75 -14.84 3.87
CA SER A 24 10.85 -15.67 4.38
C SER A 24 10.45 -16.69 5.46
N LEU A 25 9.20 -16.66 5.93
CA LEU A 25 8.69 -17.60 6.93
C LEU A 25 8.34 -18.96 6.32
N LYS A 26 8.27 -20.00 7.18
CA LYS A 26 7.76 -21.33 6.83
C LYS A 26 6.27 -21.23 6.42
N GLU A 27 5.83 -22.16 5.58
CA GLU A 27 4.48 -22.16 4.96
C GLU A 27 3.34 -21.99 5.97
N GLU A 28 3.39 -22.72 7.08
CA GLU A 28 2.35 -22.73 8.13
C GLU A 28 2.16 -21.34 8.75
N GLU A 29 3.27 -20.69 9.11
CA GLU A 29 3.27 -19.35 9.69
C GLU A 29 3.04 -18.25 8.62
N ARG A 30 3.47 -18.51 7.38
CA ARG A 30 3.27 -17.59 6.25
C ARG A 30 1.79 -17.36 5.98
N LEU A 31 0.97 -18.41 5.95
CA LEU A 31 -0.47 -18.28 5.70
C LEU A 31 -1.17 -17.37 6.71
N LEU A 32 -0.82 -17.50 8.00
CA LEU A 32 -1.37 -16.65 9.05
C LEU A 32 -0.84 -15.21 8.95
N ALA A 33 0.44 -15.05 8.63
CA ALA A 33 1.07 -13.74 8.52
C ALA A 33 0.61 -12.95 7.29
N GLU A 34 0.39 -13.61 6.16
CA GLU A 34 -0.08 -12.99 4.91
C GLU A 34 -1.52 -12.48 5.02
N LYS A 35 -2.41 -13.23 5.69
CA LYS A 35 -3.78 -12.78 5.96
C LYS A 35 -3.82 -11.43 6.68
N ARG A 36 -2.87 -11.17 7.59
CA ARG A 36 -2.76 -9.90 8.33
C ARG A 36 -2.20 -8.74 7.48
N GLY A 37 -1.55 -9.04 6.35
CA GLY A 37 -0.97 -8.04 5.46
C GLY A 37 -1.95 -7.46 4.43
N LEU A 38 -3.17 -8.01 4.33
CA LEU A 38 -4.20 -7.56 3.40
C LEU A 38 -4.88 -6.30 3.94
N THR A 39 -4.86 -5.21 3.16
CA THR A 39 -5.56 -3.97 3.47
C THR A 39 -6.49 -3.63 2.32
N SER A 40 -7.80 -3.66 2.56
CA SER A 40 -8.85 -3.37 1.55
C SER A 40 -9.53 -2.03 1.79
N VAL A 41 -8.85 -1.10 2.46
CA VAL A 41 -9.40 0.21 2.79
C VAL A 41 -9.57 1.03 1.51
N ARG A 42 -10.73 1.68 1.39
CA ARG A 42 -11.03 2.68 0.35
C ARG A 42 -11.01 4.06 0.98
N TYR A 43 -10.50 5.03 0.25
CA TYR A 43 -10.55 6.43 0.66
C TYR A 43 -11.24 7.25 -0.42
N GLN A 44 -11.88 8.33 0.00
CA GLN A 44 -12.50 9.31 -0.88
C GLN A 44 -11.95 10.67 -0.50
N LYS A 45 -11.40 11.40 -1.48
CA LYS A 45 -10.98 12.78 -1.25
C LYS A 45 -12.19 13.69 -1.40
N TRP A 46 -12.50 14.45 -0.36
CA TRP A 46 -13.56 15.45 -0.36
C TRP A 46 -12.95 16.84 -0.55
N ALA A 47 -13.53 17.64 -1.44
CA ALA A 47 -13.14 19.02 -1.64
C ALA A 47 -14.39 19.85 -1.93
N ASN A 48 -14.49 21.05 -1.35
CA ASN A 48 -15.61 21.98 -1.54
C ASN A 48 -17.00 21.34 -1.31
N GLY A 49 -17.11 20.42 -0.33
CA GLY A 49 -18.37 19.75 0.00
C GLY A 49 -18.83 18.65 -0.96
N VAL A 50 -18.07 18.37 -2.02
CA VAL A 50 -18.36 17.29 -2.97
C VAL A 50 -17.36 16.14 -2.75
N GLY A 51 -17.88 14.93 -2.59
CA GLY A 51 -17.08 13.72 -2.49
C GLY A 51 -16.56 13.28 -3.86
N GLY A 52 -15.24 13.07 -3.97
CA GLY A 52 -14.59 12.58 -5.20
C GLY A 52 -14.77 11.08 -5.46
N VAL A 53 -13.95 10.50 -6.33
CA VAL A 53 -13.96 9.05 -6.60
C VAL A 53 -13.44 8.27 -5.39
N GLN A 54 -14.04 7.11 -5.11
CA GLN A 54 -13.51 6.17 -4.11
C GLN A 54 -12.35 5.39 -4.72
N THR A 55 -11.16 5.53 -4.12
CA THR A 55 -9.95 4.84 -4.57
C THR A 55 -9.52 3.84 -3.49
N LEU A 56 -9.07 2.66 -3.90
CA LEU A 56 -8.47 1.71 -2.96
C LEU A 56 -7.10 2.26 -2.50
N VAL A 57 -6.80 2.15 -1.21
CA VAL A 57 -5.53 2.65 -0.62
C VAL A 57 -4.29 1.98 -1.24
N ASN A 58 -4.44 0.76 -1.75
CA ASN A 58 -3.37 -0.02 -2.37
C ASN A 58 -3.34 0.06 -3.90
N GLU A 59 -4.29 0.72 -4.54
CA GLU A 59 -4.22 1.01 -5.97
C GLU A 59 -3.35 2.26 -6.16
N GLU A 60 -2.36 2.16 -7.05
CA GLU A 60 -1.70 3.36 -7.54
C GLU A 60 -2.76 4.21 -8.24
N PRO A 61 -2.88 5.51 -7.93
CA PRO A 61 -3.77 6.36 -8.69
C PRO A 61 -3.30 6.27 -10.14
N SER A 62 -4.12 5.68 -11.03
CA SER A 62 -3.83 5.63 -12.45
C SER A 62 -3.63 7.06 -12.92
N VAL A 63 -2.38 7.48 -13.02
CA VAL A 63 -2.01 8.80 -13.52
C VAL A 63 -2.41 8.81 -14.99
N GLY A 64 -3.62 9.29 -15.27
CA GLY A 64 -4.06 9.87 -16.52
C GLY A 64 -3.47 9.33 -17.82
N LEU A 65 -3.33 8.01 -18.00
CA LEU A 65 -3.18 7.42 -19.32
C LEU A 65 -4.55 7.50 -19.98
N LYS A 66 -4.81 8.65 -20.61
CA LYS A 66 -5.83 8.77 -21.65
C LYS A 66 -5.53 7.64 -22.63
N SER A 67 -6.49 6.72 -22.75
CA SER A 67 -6.58 5.83 -23.89
C SER A 67 -6.47 6.66 -25.17
N SER A 68 -5.40 6.46 -25.92
CA SER A 68 -5.35 6.70 -27.37
C SER A 68 -5.31 5.35 -28.05
#